data_AF-A0A354GXY2-F1
#
_entry.id   AF-A0A354GXY2-F1
#
_cell.length_a   1.000
_cell.length_b   1.000
_cell.length_c   1.000
_cell.angle_alpha   90.00
_cell.angle_beta   90.00
_cell.angle_gamma   90.00
#
_symmetry.space_group_name_H-M   'P 1'
#
loop_
_entity.id
_entity.type
_entity.pdbx_description
1 polymer ?
#
loop_
_entity_poly.entity_id
_entity_poly.type
_entity_poly.pdbx_seq_one_letter_code
_entity_poly.pdbx_strand_id
1 'polypeptide(L)'
;MFRAMFVLCALCVLRGETIAAETGTITGTVDKPADVTKLMAINRGDDKRFPGEIDAKTGAFTIKNLPLGATYDLLFEIGADMKLEGVNLSVPHSDYEVEQPMTKEDVEAITEAAKSLNQFENNIEVMTVLGNIQHAAVVLNKTRTTSFVNQAPGEMIWRMEVWQFEKPDETWIKNQDDLFVVLHRERLQKADFDKKALTLDPALGGVGLSEKQANVELGKVVLPSKERGIRLRTRTAKDK
;
A
#
# COMPACT_ATOMS: atom_id res chain seq x y z
N MET A 1 -21.51 -28.32 -67.20
CA MET A 1 -22.43 -27.64 -66.27
C MET A 1 -21.91 -27.85 -64.85
N PHE A 2 -21.19 -26.87 -64.31
CA PHE A 2 -20.65 -26.89 -62.95
C PHE A 2 -21.70 -26.35 -61.97
N ARG A 3 -22.01 -27.09 -60.90
CA ARG A 3 -22.77 -26.58 -59.74
C ARG A 3 -21.82 -26.46 -58.56
N ALA A 4 -21.49 -25.22 -58.21
CA ALA A 4 -20.76 -24.89 -56.99
C ALA A 4 -21.72 -25.00 -55.79
N MET A 5 -21.32 -25.79 -54.80
CA MET A 5 -22.00 -25.95 -53.52
C MET A 5 -21.34 -24.99 -52.53
N PHE A 6 -22.03 -23.90 -52.20
CA PHE A 6 -21.62 -22.95 -51.17
C PHE A 6 -21.87 -23.57 -49.79
N VAL A 7 -20.79 -23.81 -49.05
CA VAL A 7 -20.83 -24.14 -47.62
C VAL A 7 -20.96 -22.82 -46.85
N LEU A 8 -22.10 -22.64 -46.18
CA LEU A 8 -22.35 -21.51 -45.31
C LEU A 8 -21.64 -21.75 -43.96
N CYS A 9 -20.58 -21.00 -43.69
CA CYS A 9 -19.88 -21.02 -42.41
C CYS A 9 -20.65 -20.16 -41.41
N ALA A 10 -21.33 -20.78 -40.44
CA ALA A 10 -22.03 -20.08 -39.37
C ALA A 10 -21.01 -19.61 -38.31
N LEU A 11 -20.71 -18.30 -38.33
CA LEU A 11 -19.91 -17.63 -37.31
C LEU A 11 -20.77 -17.47 -36.04
N CYS A 12 -20.56 -18.31 -35.03
CA CYS A 12 -21.10 -18.07 -33.69
C CYS A 12 -20.29 -16.97 -33.02
N VAL A 13 -20.82 -15.74 -33.02
CA VAL A 13 -20.30 -14.63 -32.21
C VAL A 13 -20.73 -14.88 -30.77
N LEU A 14 -19.83 -15.46 -29.97
CA LEU A 14 -19.95 -15.45 -28.51
C LEU A 14 -19.80 -13.99 -28.04
N ARG A 15 -20.93 -13.31 -27.81
CA ARG A 15 -20.95 -12.09 -27.00
C ARG A 15 -20.64 -12.52 -25.57
N GLY A 16 -19.39 -12.36 -25.15
CA GLY A 16 -19.07 -12.34 -23.73
C GLY A 16 -19.81 -11.16 -23.12
N GLU A 17 -20.86 -11.44 -22.35
CA GLU A 17 -21.44 -10.46 -21.46
C GLU A 17 -20.35 -10.11 -20.43
N THR A 18 -19.72 -8.95 -20.60
CA THR A 18 -18.94 -8.34 -19.52
C THR A 18 -19.93 -8.02 -18.41
N ILE A 19 -19.99 -8.88 -17.40
CA ILE A 19 -20.62 -8.54 -16.12
C ILE A 19 -19.93 -7.25 -15.68
N ALA A 20 -20.69 -6.16 -15.61
CA ALA A 20 -20.16 -4.90 -15.09
C ALA A 20 -19.65 -5.20 -13.68
N ALA A 21 -18.35 -4.97 -13.44
CA ALA A 21 -17.79 -5.19 -12.12
C ALA A 21 -18.58 -4.34 -11.12
N GLU A 22 -19.09 -4.96 -10.05
CA GLU A 22 -19.71 -4.21 -8.98
C GLU A 22 -18.67 -3.27 -8.37
N THR A 23 -19.12 -2.06 -8.03
CA THR A 23 -18.21 -1.01 -7.53
C THR A 23 -18.71 -0.43 -6.21
N GLY A 24 -17.76 0.09 -5.45
CA GLY A 24 -17.96 0.76 -4.19
C GLY A 24 -17.39 2.16 -4.16
N THR A 25 -17.52 2.78 -2.99
CA THR A 25 -17.11 4.17 -2.73
C THR A 25 -16.38 4.28 -1.39
N ILE A 26 -15.33 5.08 -1.35
CA ILE A 26 -14.66 5.50 -0.11
C ILE A 26 -14.91 6.99 0.11
N THR A 27 -15.39 7.37 1.29
CA THR A 27 -15.67 8.76 1.70
C THR A 27 -14.91 9.14 2.97
N GLY A 28 -14.83 10.45 3.21
CA GLY A 28 -14.22 11.01 4.41
C GLY A 28 -14.23 12.53 4.41
N THR A 29 -13.57 13.12 5.41
CA THR A 29 -13.28 14.56 5.47
C THR A 29 -11.79 14.78 5.71
N VAL A 30 -11.19 15.82 5.14
CA VAL A 30 -9.81 16.22 5.41
C VAL A 30 -9.77 17.59 6.12
N ASP A 31 -8.86 17.76 7.07
CA ASP A 31 -8.80 18.97 7.92
C ASP A 31 -8.32 20.23 7.19
N LYS A 32 -7.51 20.09 6.15
CA LYS A 32 -6.92 21.20 5.36
C LYS A 32 -7.08 20.93 3.86
N PRO A 33 -8.31 20.96 3.32
CA PRO A 33 -8.57 20.52 1.94
C PRO A 33 -7.90 21.40 0.88
N ALA A 34 -7.70 22.68 1.15
CA ALA A 34 -7.03 23.60 0.22
C ALA A 34 -5.55 23.25 -0.01
N ASP A 35 -4.91 22.49 0.89
CA ASP A 35 -3.53 22.06 0.74
C ASP A 35 -3.42 20.77 -0.10
N VAL A 36 -4.52 20.03 -0.30
CA VAL A 36 -4.52 18.78 -1.06
C VAL A 36 -4.60 19.08 -2.55
N THR A 37 -3.56 18.67 -3.28
CA THR A 37 -3.49 18.83 -4.74
C THR A 37 -4.01 17.60 -5.48
N LYS A 38 -3.96 16.42 -4.84
CA LYS A 38 -4.46 15.18 -5.42
C LYS A 38 -4.90 14.18 -4.36
N LEU A 39 -5.97 13.46 -4.64
CA LEU A 39 -6.42 12.30 -3.89
C LEU A 39 -6.53 11.09 -4.82
N MET A 40 -6.03 9.94 -4.40
CA MET A 40 -6.16 8.68 -5.12
C MET A 40 -6.41 7.53 -4.15
N ALA A 41 -7.14 6.51 -4.59
CA ALA A 41 -7.06 5.16 -4.06
C ALA A 41 -6.15 4.31 -4.96
N ILE A 42 -5.26 3.51 -4.38
CA ILE A 42 -4.31 2.66 -5.08
C ILE A 42 -4.63 1.20 -4.75
N ASN A 43 -4.96 0.41 -5.77
CA ASN A 43 -5.02 -1.04 -5.63
C ASN A 43 -3.60 -1.59 -5.74
N ARG A 44 -3.04 -2.13 -4.67
CA ARG A 44 -1.66 -2.67 -4.67
C ARG A 44 -1.53 -4.00 -5.40
N GLY A 45 -2.63 -4.69 -5.69
CA GLY A 45 -2.60 -5.95 -6.44
C GLY A 45 -2.29 -5.76 -7.93
N ASP A 46 -2.66 -4.62 -8.51
CA ASP A 46 -2.45 -4.31 -9.93
C ASP A 46 -1.97 -2.88 -10.23
N ASP A 47 -1.57 -2.14 -9.18
CA ASP A 47 -1.14 -0.75 -9.19
C ASP A 47 -2.11 0.25 -9.84
N LYS A 48 -3.37 -0.13 -10.06
CA LYS A 48 -4.38 0.80 -10.60
C LYS A 48 -4.68 1.90 -9.60
N ARG A 49 -4.85 3.11 -10.14
CA ARG A 49 -5.10 4.34 -9.38
C ARG A 49 -6.45 4.91 -9.75
N PHE A 50 -7.24 5.22 -8.73
CA PHE A 50 -8.58 5.75 -8.86
C PHE A 50 -8.60 7.16 -8.28
N PRO A 51 -8.84 8.21 -9.08
CA PRO A 51 -8.84 9.57 -8.59
C PRO A 51 -10.02 9.82 -7.66
N GLY A 52 -9.79 10.60 -6.60
CA GLY A 52 -10.81 11.12 -5.71
C GLY A 52 -11.10 12.59 -5.95
N GLU A 53 -12.28 13.01 -5.52
CA GLU A 53 -12.71 14.40 -5.51
C GLU A 53 -12.69 14.92 -4.07
N ILE A 54 -12.34 16.20 -3.88
CA ILE A 54 -12.36 16.89 -2.58
C ILE A 54 -13.12 18.20 -2.73
N ASP A 55 -14.08 18.44 -1.85
CA ASP A 55 -14.70 19.74 -1.67
C ASP A 55 -13.75 20.64 -0.86
N ALA A 56 -13.22 21.68 -1.51
CA ALA A 56 -12.27 22.62 -0.91
C ALA A 56 -12.84 23.43 0.28
N LYS A 57 -14.16 23.51 0.45
CA LYS A 57 -14.82 24.25 1.53
C LYS A 57 -15.10 23.37 2.74
N THR A 58 -15.65 22.18 2.50
CA THR A 58 -16.09 21.29 3.58
C THR A 58 -15.02 20.27 3.97
N GLY A 59 -14.06 20.03 3.08
CA GLY A 59 -13.08 18.97 3.20
C GLY A 59 -13.63 17.58 2.93
N ALA A 60 -14.91 17.45 2.60
CA ALA A 60 -15.49 16.17 2.21
C ALA A 60 -14.80 15.63 0.97
N PHE A 61 -14.45 14.36 0.97
CA PHE A 61 -13.87 13.69 -0.17
C PHE A 61 -14.63 12.42 -0.54
N THR A 62 -14.51 12.03 -1.81
CA THR A 62 -15.15 10.82 -2.33
C THR A 62 -14.31 10.20 -3.43
N ILE A 63 -14.14 8.88 -3.37
CA ILE A 63 -13.50 8.06 -4.41
C ILE A 63 -14.51 7.02 -4.85
N LYS A 64 -15.00 7.11 -6.09
CA LYS A 64 -16.08 6.27 -6.63
C LYS A 64 -15.55 5.21 -7.59
N ASN A 65 -16.43 4.29 -7.99
CA ASN A 65 -16.19 3.28 -9.02
C ASN A 65 -15.00 2.37 -8.69
N LEU A 66 -14.82 2.07 -7.39
CA LEU A 66 -13.77 1.19 -6.91
C LEU A 66 -14.24 -0.27 -7.00
N PRO A 67 -13.57 -1.15 -7.77
CA PRO A 67 -13.92 -2.58 -7.78
C PRO A 67 -14.10 -3.19 -6.38
N LEU A 68 -15.17 -3.95 -6.20
CA LEU A 68 -15.36 -4.76 -5.00
C LEU A 68 -14.38 -5.96 -4.99
N GLY A 69 -14.12 -6.50 -3.81
CA GLY A 69 -13.17 -7.61 -3.61
C GLY A 69 -11.70 -7.18 -3.59
N ALA A 70 -11.43 -5.87 -3.66
CA ALA A 70 -10.09 -5.30 -3.61
C ALA A 70 -9.87 -4.48 -2.33
N THR A 71 -8.60 -4.25 -2.02
CA THR A 71 -8.14 -3.39 -0.92
C THR A 71 -7.37 -2.20 -1.47
N TYR A 72 -7.58 -1.04 -0.89
CA TYR A 72 -7.00 0.21 -1.36
C TYR A 72 -6.15 0.91 -0.31
N ASP A 73 -5.02 1.45 -0.74
CA ASP A 73 -4.28 2.46 0.00
C ASP A 73 -4.63 3.84 -0.53
N LEU A 74 -5.01 4.77 0.34
CA LEU A 74 -5.28 6.15 -0.06
C LEU A 74 -4.00 6.97 -0.12
N LEU A 75 -3.85 7.80 -1.14
CA LEU A 75 -2.73 8.73 -1.30
C LEU A 75 -3.26 10.16 -1.46
N PHE A 76 -2.85 11.02 -0.54
CA PHE A 76 -3.04 12.46 -0.61
C PHE A 76 -1.69 13.10 -1.00
N GLU A 77 -1.65 13.79 -2.13
CA GLU A 77 -0.56 14.71 -2.48
C GLU A 77 -0.90 16.09 -1.95
N ILE A 78 0.05 16.72 -1.27
CA ILE A 78 -0.16 17.93 -0.46
C ILE A 78 0.87 18.96 -0.91
N GLY A 79 0.39 20.07 -1.48
CA GLY A 79 1.26 21.05 -2.14
C GLY A 79 2.15 20.40 -3.21
N ALA A 80 3.42 20.80 -3.25
CA ALA A 80 4.39 20.33 -4.26
C ALA A 80 5.11 19.02 -3.89
N ASP A 81 5.49 18.85 -2.62
CA ASP A 81 6.52 17.86 -2.24
C ASP A 81 6.10 16.90 -1.11
N MET A 82 4.87 17.02 -0.59
CA MET A 82 4.42 16.24 0.56
C MET A 82 3.37 15.19 0.18
N LYS A 83 3.46 14.02 0.82
CA LYS A 83 2.52 12.92 0.66
C LYS A 83 2.07 12.36 2.00
N LEU A 84 0.78 12.06 2.10
CA LEU A 84 0.20 11.19 3.12
C LEU A 84 -0.33 9.95 2.40
N GLU A 85 0.21 8.78 2.74
CA GLU A 85 -0.03 7.54 2.01
C GLU A 85 -0.45 6.41 2.95
N GLY A 86 -1.52 5.71 2.59
CA GLY A 86 -1.97 4.51 3.25
C GLY A 86 -0.95 3.39 3.13
N VAL A 87 -0.83 2.59 4.18
CA VAL A 87 -0.06 1.35 4.13
C VAL A 87 -0.86 0.23 4.77
N ASN A 88 -1.17 -0.83 4.00
CA ASN A 88 -1.84 -1.99 4.55
C ASN A 88 -0.89 -2.80 5.43
N LEU A 89 -1.15 -2.83 6.74
CA LEU A 89 -0.42 -3.63 7.73
C LEU A 89 -1.30 -4.74 8.33
N SER A 90 -2.40 -5.06 7.66
CA SER A 90 -3.26 -6.16 8.08
C SER A 90 -2.53 -7.48 7.89
N VAL A 91 -2.70 -8.38 8.86
CA VAL A 91 -2.16 -9.73 8.82
C VAL A 91 -3.33 -10.73 8.98
N PRO A 92 -3.18 -11.98 8.52
CA PRO A 92 -4.16 -13.02 8.77
C PRO A 92 -4.43 -13.22 10.27
N HIS A 93 -5.61 -13.75 10.59
CA HIS A 93 -5.89 -14.24 11.92
C HIS A 93 -4.98 -15.42 12.24
N SER A 94 -4.60 -15.54 13.50
CA SER A 94 -3.83 -16.69 13.95
C SER A 94 -4.67 -17.97 13.98
N ASP A 95 -4.04 -19.11 13.73
CA ASP A 95 -4.62 -20.45 13.85
C ASP A 95 -4.75 -20.92 15.30
N TYR A 96 -4.19 -20.18 16.26
CA TYR A 96 -4.35 -20.48 17.68
C TYR A 96 -5.78 -20.20 18.14
N GLU A 97 -6.29 -20.98 19.09
CA GLU A 97 -7.66 -20.82 19.63
C GLU A 97 -7.92 -19.42 20.21
N VAL A 98 -6.87 -18.77 20.71
CA VAL A 98 -6.92 -17.42 21.27
C VAL A 98 -5.86 -16.56 20.59
N GLU A 99 -6.34 -15.50 19.94
CA GLU A 99 -5.48 -14.47 19.34
C GLU A 99 -4.63 -13.80 20.41
N GLN A 100 -3.32 -13.80 20.19
CA GLN A 100 -2.36 -13.20 21.10
C GLN A 100 -1.61 -12.09 20.39
N PRO A 101 -1.36 -10.96 21.08
CA PRO A 101 -0.53 -9.93 20.52
C PRO A 101 0.90 -10.45 20.39
N MET A 102 1.63 -9.88 19.43
CA MET A 102 3.07 -10.11 19.27
C MET A 102 3.84 -9.67 20.53
N THR A 103 4.87 -10.44 20.90
CA THR A 103 5.74 -10.06 22.03
C THR A 103 6.86 -9.10 21.59
N LYS A 104 7.61 -8.58 22.57
CA LYS A 104 8.81 -7.78 22.25
C LYS A 104 9.92 -8.64 21.64
N GLU A 105 10.08 -9.88 22.12
CA GLU A 105 11.06 -10.81 21.56
C GLU A 105 10.73 -11.12 20.08
N ASP A 106 9.44 -11.27 19.74
CA ASP A 106 9.02 -11.47 18.35
C ASP A 106 9.40 -10.26 17.47
N VAL A 107 9.12 -9.04 17.94
CA VAL A 107 9.49 -7.80 17.22
C VAL A 107 11.00 -7.70 17.00
N GLU A 108 11.81 -8.05 18.01
CA GLU A 108 13.27 -8.06 17.92
C GLU A 108 13.76 -9.11 16.91
N ALA A 109 13.26 -10.35 17.00
CA ALA A 109 13.61 -11.44 16.09
C ALA A 109 13.25 -11.10 14.62
N ILE A 110 12.06 -10.56 14.37
CA ILE A 110 11.63 -10.14 13.03
C ILE A 110 12.51 -8.98 12.53
N THR A 111 12.84 -8.02 13.39
CA THR A 111 13.69 -6.88 13.03
C THR A 111 15.09 -7.33 12.59
N GLU A 112 15.67 -8.29 13.30
CA GLU A 112 16.96 -8.90 12.95
C GLU A 112 16.87 -9.70 11.64
N ALA A 113 15.83 -10.53 11.49
CA ALA A 113 15.59 -11.29 10.27
C ALA A 113 15.40 -10.38 9.05
N ALA A 114 14.61 -9.31 9.16
CA ALA A 114 14.38 -8.37 8.07
C ALA A 114 15.68 -7.66 7.62
N LYS A 115 16.57 -7.34 8.56
CA LYS A 115 17.89 -6.75 8.26
C LYS A 115 18.83 -7.77 7.61
N SER A 116 18.87 -9.02 8.10
CA SER A 116 19.80 -10.05 7.61
C SER A 116 19.43 -10.57 6.21
N LEU A 117 18.14 -10.64 5.89
CA LEU A 117 17.64 -11.06 4.58
C LEU A 117 17.92 -10.02 3.48
N ASN A 118 18.20 -8.77 3.83
CA ASN A 118 18.43 -7.71 2.85
C ASN A 118 19.90 -7.67 2.40
N GLN A 119 20.17 -7.99 1.14
CA GLN A 119 21.55 -8.09 0.63
C GLN A 119 21.95 -6.92 -0.29
N PHE A 120 20.99 -6.22 -0.89
CA PHE A 120 21.29 -5.19 -1.90
C PHE A 120 21.42 -3.78 -1.32
N GLU A 121 20.45 -3.33 -0.54
CA GLU A 121 20.51 -2.00 0.10
C GLU A 121 21.43 -2.04 1.33
N ASN A 122 22.30 -1.05 1.48
CA ASN A 122 23.28 -0.98 2.58
C ASN A 122 22.78 -0.23 3.82
N ASN A 123 21.57 0.34 3.75
CA ASN A 123 20.89 0.93 4.90
C ASN A 123 19.44 0.48 4.89
N ILE A 124 19.01 -0.15 5.99
CA ILE A 124 17.68 -0.70 6.19
C ILE A 124 17.14 -0.14 7.50
N GLU A 125 16.13 0.70 7.39
CA GLU A 125 15.34 1.18 8.51
C GLU A 125 14.06 0.34 8.60
N VAL A 126 13.90 -0.38 9.72
CA VAL A 126 12.65 -1.07 10.06
C VAL A 126 11.74 -0.05 10.74
N MET A 127 10.75 0.45 10.01
CA MET A 127 9.89 1.53 10.49
C MET A 127 8.83 1.03 11.49
N THR A 128 8.33 -0.19 11.28
CA THR A 128 7.41 -0.86 12.21
C THR A 128 7.37 -2.35 11.96
N VAL A 129 7.00 -3.09 13.00
CA VAL A 129 6.57 -4.48 12.97
C VAL A 129 5.22 -4.52 13.67
N LEU A 130 4.18 -4.97 12.97
CA LEU A 130 2.84 -5.13 13.52
C LEU A 130 2.29 -6.49 13.15
N GLY A 131 1.50 -7.08 14.04
CA GLY A 131 0.84 -8.34 13.78
C GLY A 131 0.35 -9.01 15.05
N ASN A 132 0.31 -10.33 15.01
CA ASN A 132 -0.09 -11.18 16.11
C ASN A 132 1.01 -12.22 16.41
N ILE A 133 0.66 -13.26 17.17
CA ILE A 133 1.58 -14.33 17.57
C ILE A 133 2.13 -15.16 16.40
N GLN A 134 1.46 -15.16 15.25
CA GLN A 134 1.78 -16.04 14.12
C GLN A 134 2.12 -15.30 12.83
N HIS A 135 1.62 -14.10 12.63
CA HIS A 135 1.78 -13.32 11.41
C HIS A 135 2.21 -11.89 11.70
N ALA A 136 3.07 -11.34 10.85
CA ALA A 136 3.58 -9.99 10.99
C ALA A 136 3.75 -9.27 9.65
N ALA A 137 3.35 -8.00 9.61
CA ALA A 137 3.67 -7.05 8.55
C ALA A 137 4.79 -6.11 9.01
N VAL A 138 5.79 -5.91 8.16
CA VAL A 138 6.99 -5.12 8.44
C VAL A 138 7.18 -4.06 7.38
N VAL A 139 7.22 -2.78 7.78
CA VAL A 139 7.54 -1.68 6.86
C VAL A 139 9.03 -1.42 6.86
N LEU A 140 9.64 -1.48 5.69
CA LEU A 140 11.06 -1.26 5.49
C LEU A 140 11.29 -0.02 4.62
N ASN A 141 12.10 0.90 5.11
CA ASN A 141 12.66 2.01 4.35
C ASN A 141 14.12 1.71 4.04
N LYS A 142 14.43 1.49 2.77
CA LYS A 142 15.72 0.95 2.33
C LYS A 142 16.39 1.89 1.37
N THR A 143 17.69 2.09 1.55
CA THR A 143 18.49 2.93 0.66
C THR A 143 19.79 2.24 0.29
N ARG A 144 20.12 2.25 -1.00
CA ARG A 144 21.47 1.95 -1.47
C ARG A 144 22.19 3.25 -1.82
N THR A 145 23.18 3.60 -1.00
CA THR A 145 24.04 4.77 -1.17
C THR A 145 25.46 4.39 -1.62
N THR A 146 25.82 3.11 -1.54
CA THR A 146 27.06 2.55 -2.07
C THR A 146 26.98 2.31 -3.58
N SER A 147 28.14 2.14 -4.22
CA SER A 147 28.21 2.00 -5.68
C SER A 147 27.42 0.82 -6.23
N PHE A 148 26.76 1.02 -7.37
CA PHE A 148 26.05 0.00 -8.13
C PHE A 148 26.30 0.19 -9.64
N VAL A 149 25.96 -0.84 -10.41
CA VAL A 149 26.18 -0.84 -11.87
C VAL A 149 25.47 0.35 -12.50
N ASN A 150 26.20 1.10 -13.35
CA ASN A 150 25.72 2.28 -14.06
C ASN A 150 25.27 3.46 -13.18
N GLN A 151 25.69 3.55 -11.92
CA GLN A 151 25.37 4.67 -11.02
C GLN A 151 25.94 6.01 -11.54
N ALA A 152 25.11 7.06 -11.55
CA ALA A 152 25.55 8.43 -11.75
C ALA A 152 26.08 9.05 -10.44
N PRO A 153 27.03 10.00 -10.46
CA PRO A 153 27.51 10.65 -9.24
C PRO A 153 26.35 11.24 -8.41
N GLY A 154 26.36 10.99 -7.10
CA GLY A 154 25.32 11.49 -6.16
C GLY A 154 24.00 10.71 -6.16
N GLU A 155 23.87 9.72 -7.03
CA GLU A 155 22.66 8.93 -7.18
C GLU A 155 22.55 7.81 -6.14
N MET A 156 21.33 7.49 -5.75
CA MET A 156 20.99 6.41 -4.84
C MET A 156 19.77 5.64 -5.34
N ILE A 157 19.56 4.45 -4.78
CA ILE A 157 18.30 3.72 -4.92
C ILE A 157 17.56 3.84 -3.60
N TRP A 158 16.28 4.16 -3.68
CA TRP A 158 15.36 4.16 -2.55
C TRP A 158 14.23 3.16 -2.81
N ARG A 159 13.94 2.33 -1.81
CA ARG A 159 12.80 1.42 -1.82
C ARG A 159 12.05 1.49 -0.50
N MET A 160 10.73 1.47 -0.60
CA MET A 160 9.87 1.21 0.53
C MET A 160 9.03 -0.02 0.25
N GLU A 161 9.00 -0.93 1.21
CA GLU A 161 8.35 -2.23 1.07
C GLU A 161 7.60 -2.61 2.33
N VAL A 162 6.53 -3.37 2.16
CA VAL A 162 5.91 -4.15 3.23
C VAL A 162 6.31 -5.61 3.03
N TRP A 163 6.90 -6.21 4.05
CA TRP A 163 7.24 -7.63 4.08
C TRP A 163 6.28 -8.35 5.03
N GLN A 164 5.85 -9.55 4.65
CA GLN A 164 5.07 -10.42 5.52
C GLN A 164 5.97 -11.50 6.11
N PHE A 165 5.75 -11.81 7.38
CA PHE A 165 6.39 -12.90 8.11
C PHE A 165 5.33 -13.80 8.72
N GLU A 166 5.71 -15.05 8.91
CA GLU A 166 4.92 -16.05 9.60
C GLU A 166 5.79 -16.84 10.59
N LYS A 167 5.15 -17.36 11.63
CA LYS A 167 5.75 -18.18 12.67
C LYS A 167 5.01 -19.53 12.69
N PRO A 168 5.31 -20.44 11.76
CA PRO A 168 4.64 -21.75 11.70
C PRO A 168 4.98 -22.63 12.90
N ASP A 169 6.13 -22.38 13.54
CA ASP A 169 6.58 -23.04 14.77
C ASP A 169 7.10 -22.02 15.80
N GLU A 170 8.37 -22.10 16.20
CA GLU A 170 9.00 -21.18 17.14
C GLU A 170 9.84 -20.10 16.43
N THR A 171 10.02 -20.20 15.10
CA THR A 171 10.89 -19.29 14.33
C THR A 171 10.11 -18.44 13.35
N TRP A 172 10.36 -17.14 13.36
CA TRP A 172 9.85 -16.22 12.35
C TRP A 172 10.56 -16.41 11.02
N ILE A 173 9.79 -16.69 9.98
CA ILE A 173 10.26 -16.78 8.61
C ILE A 173 9.54 -15.75 7.75
N LYS A 174 10.24 -15.20 6.75
CA LYS A 174 9.61 -14.33 5.77
C LYS A 174 8.72 -15.18 4.87
N ASN A 175 7.47 -14.75 4.67
CA ASN A 175 6.54 -15.42 3.76
C ASN A 175 7.15 -15.49 2.35
N GLN A 176 7.21 -16.70 1.78
CA GLN A 176 7.81 -16.93 0.46
C GLN A 176 6.81 -16.83 -0.69
N ASP A 177 5.51 -16.99 -0.41
CA ASP A 177 4.44 -16.89 -1.39
C ASP A 177 4.07 -15.42 -1.67
N ASP A 178 4.13 -14.57 -0.64
CA ASP A 178 4.00 -13.10 -0.76
C ASP A 178 5.30 -12.41 -0.34
N LEU A 179 6.24 -12.35 -1.29
CA LEU A 179 7.60 -11.87 -1.02
C LEU A 179 7.65 -10.44 -0.49
N PHE A 180 6.82 -9.53 -1.03
CA PHE A 180 6.73 -8.14 -0.59
C PHE A 180 5.71 -7.35 -1.41
N VAL A 181 5.13 -6.32 -0.80
CA VAL A 181 4.44 -5.22 -1.50
C VAL A 181 5.41 -4.05 -1.66
N VAL A 182 5.62 -3.59 -2.91
CA VAL A 182 6.44 -2.40 -3.18
C VAL A 182 5.58 -1.14 -3.08
N LEU A 183 5.92 -0.23 -2.16
CA LEU A 183 5.28 1.08 -2.05
C LEU A 183 5.98 2.10 -2.95
N HIS A 184 7.31 2.14 -2.87
CA HIS A 184 8.18 3.03 -3.65
C HIS A 184 9.39 2.26 -4.15
N ARG A 185 9.80 2.52 -5.39
CA ARG A 185 11.07 2.07 -5.96
C ARG A 185 11.59 3.12 -6.94
N GLU A 186 12.54 3.91 -6.49
CA GLU A 186 13.08 5.04 -7.24
C GLU A 186 14.60 4.97 -7.30
N ARG A 187 15.13 5.41 -8.45
CA ARG A 187 16.54 5.74 -8.65
C ARG A 187 16.59 7.27 -8.77
N LEU A 188 17.27 7.93 -7.84
CA LEU A 188 17.18 9.38 -7.67
C LEU A 188 18.47 9.98 -7.09
N GLN A 189 18.63 11.29 -7.22
CA GLN A 189 19.72 12.01 -6.56
C GLN A 189 19.49 12.03 -5.05
N LYS A 190 20.56 11.86 -4.26
CA LYS A 190 20.48 11.97 -2.79
C LYS A 190 19.86 13.29 -2.34
N ALA A 191 20.18 14.38 -3.02
CA ALA A 191 19.63 15.70 -2.71
C ALA A 191 18.10 15.75 -2.87
N ASP A 192 17.51 14.93 -3.75
CA ASP A 192 16.05 14.86 -3.93
C ASP A 192 15.41 13.92 -2.92
N PHE A 193 16.11 12.85 -2.53
CA PHE A 193 15.70 12.01 -1.40
C PHE A 193 15.59 12.82 -0.11
N ASP A 194 16.58 13.65 0.20
CA ASP A 194 16.63 14.48 1.41
C ASP A 194 15.53 15.56 1.45
N LYS A 195 14.87 15.85 0.32
CA LYS A 195 13.73 16.76 0.23
C LYS A 195 12.38 16.07 0.44
N LYS A 196 12.31 14.74 0.35
CA LYS A 196 11.04 14.00 0.44
C LYS A 196 10.34 14.29 1.78
N ALA A 197 9.02 14.44 1.72
CA ALA A 197 8.15 14.53 2.89
C ALA A 197 7.03 13.51 2.73
N LEU A 198 7.21 12.31 3.28
CA LEU A 198 6.25 11.21 3.18
C LEU A 198 5.83 10.77 4.59
N THR A 199 4.52 10.75 4.83
CA THR A 199 3.94 10.11 6.01
C THR A 199 3.14 8.90 5.57
N LEU A 200 3.52 7.72 6.06
CA LEU A 200 2.73 6.51 5.94
C LEU A 200 1.68 6.48 7.07
N ASP A 201 0.45 6.08 6.77
CA ASP A 201 -0.64 5.98 7.75
C ASP A 201 -1.40 4.65 7.60
N PRO A 202 -1.27 3.72 8.57
CA PRO A 202 -1.99 2.46 8.52
C PRO A 202 -3.52 2.62 8.54
N ALA A 203 -4.06 3.74 9.03
CA ALA A 203 -5.50 3.99 9.03
C ALA A 203 -6.07 4.29 7.63
N LEU A 204 -5.20 4.59 6.66
CA LEU A 204 -5.57 4.90 5.28
C LEU A 204 -5.18 3.78 4.31
N GLY A 205 -4.59 2.69 4.82
CA GLY A 205 -4.15 1.54 4.05
C GLY A 205 -5.09 0.35 4.18
N GLY A 206 -5.10 -0.51 3.16
CA GLY A 206 -5.86 -1.76 3.20
C GLY A 206 -7.38 -1.58 3.30
N VAL A 207 -7.93 -0.47 2.83
CA VAL A 207 -9.37 -0.19 2.86
C VAL A 207 -10.08 -1.15 1.91
N GLY A 208 -10.69 -2.20 2.47
CA GLY A 208 -11.39 -3.25 1.72
C GLY A 208 -12.80 -2.84 1.33
N LEU A 209 -13.18 -3.14 0.09
CA LEU A 209 -14.56 -3.03 -0.38
C LEU A 209 -15.09 -4.41 -0.73
N SER A 210 -16.32 -4.71 -0.32
CA SER A 210 -16.98 -5.98 -0.62
C SER A 210 -18.46 -5.77 -0.92
N GLU A 211 -19.16 -6.78 -1.40
CA GLU A 211 -20.62 -6.71 -1.60
C GLU A 211 -21.36 -6.33 -0.30
N LYS A 212 -20.88 -6.83 0.85
CA LYS A 212 -21.44 -6.53 2.18
C LYS A 212 -21.07 -5.13 2.68
N GLN A 213 -19.98 -4.56 2.16
CA GLN A 213 -19.46 -3.26 2.55
C GLN A 213 -18.92 -2.53 1.32
N ALA A 214 -19.84 -2.13 0.44
CA ALA A 214 -19.49 -1.43 -0.78
C ALA A 214 -19.16 0.05 -0.52
N ASN A 215 -19.54 0.59 0.64
CA ASN A 215 -19.27 1.97 1.02
C ASN A 215 -18.50 2.01 2.34
N VAL A 216 -17.38 2.74 2.37
CA VAL A 216 -16.56 2.92 3.57
C VAL A 216 -16.40 4.41 3.84
N GLU A 217 -16.72 4.82 5.06
CA GLU A 217 -16.54 6.18 5.58
C GLU A 217 -15.33 6.19 6.53
N LEU A 218 -14.27 6.90 6.16
CA LEU A 218 -13.00 6.95 6.92
C LEU A 218 -12.98 8.02 8.01
N GLY A 219 -14.02 8.85 8.13
CA GLY A 219 -14.07 9.92 9.10
C GLY A 219 -13.10 11.06 8.75
N LYS A 220 -12.50 11.67 9.77
CA LYS A 220 -11.62 12.84 9.59
C LYS A 220 -10.16 12.43 9.43
N VAL A 221 -9.61 12.73 8.26
CA VAL A 221 -8.19 12.61 7.92
C VAL A 221 -7.46 13.90 8.29
N VAL A 222 -6.43 13.76 9.11
CA VAL A 222 -5.55 14.87 9.50
C VAL A 222 -4.30 14.85 8.63
N LEU A 223 -4.02 15.94 7.92
CA LEU A 223 -2.78 16.06 7.14
C LEU A 223 -1.54 16.17 8.06
N PRO A 224 -0.38 15.59 7.67
CA PRO A 224 0.83 15.65 8.49
C PRO A 224 1.41 17.07 8.61
N SER A 225 2.39 17.24 9.51
CA SER A 225 3.15 18.49 9.62
C SER A 225 4.02 18.72 8.38
N LYS A 226 4.43 19.97 8.14
CA LYS A 226 5.29 20.37 7.00
C LYS A 226 6.76 19.97 7.12
N GLU A 227 7.04 18.95 7.90
CA GLU A 227 8.39 18.47 8.13
C GLU A 227 8.84 17.54 6.99
N ARG A 228 10.11 17.64 6.63
CA ARG A 228 10.75 16.71 5.69
C ARG A 228 11.10 15.40 6.38
N GLY A 229 11.31 14.37 5.58
CA GLY A 229 11.61 13.01 6.02
C GLY A 229 10.46 12.05 5.73
N ILE A 230 10.81 10.77 5.80
CA ILE A 230 9.90 9.64 5.67
C ILE A 230 9.56 9.17 7.08
N ARG A 231 8.27 9.01 7.38
CA ARG A 231 7.80 8.65 8.72
C ARG A 231 6.58 7.76 8.65
N LEU A 232 6.36 6.97 9.68
CA LEU A 232 5.13 6.25 9.91
C LEU A 232 4.32 6.96 11.00
N ARG A 233 3.04 7.18 10.75
CA ARG A 233 2.11 7.68 11.77
C ARG A 233 1.84 6.56 12.77
N THR A 234 2.33 6.76 13.99
CA THR A 234 1.96 5.89 15.11
C THR A 234 0.56 6.27 15.56
N ARG A 235 -0.36 5.29 15.60
CA ARG A 235 -1.65 5.48 16.28
C ARG A 235 -1.35 5.71 17.76
N THR A 236 -1.68 6.88 18.28
CA THR A 236 -1.66 7.10 19.73
C THR A 236 -2.77 6.28 20.38
N ALA A 237 -2.52 5.74 21.57
CA ALA A 237 -3.48 4.93 22.33
C ALA A 237 -4.82 5.63 22.67
N LYS A 238 -5.00 6.89 22.28
CA LYS A 238 -6.22 7.69 22.46
C LYS A 238 -7.23 7.57 21.32
N ASP A 239 -6.88 6.88 20.23
CA ASP A 239 -7.72 6.74 19.03
C ASP A 239 -8.37 5.34 18.91
N LYS A 240 -8.55 4.65 20.05
CA LYS A 240 -9.36 3.43 20.17
C LYS A 240 -10.67 3.73 20.89
#